data_AF-A0A803N1C2-F1
#
_entry.id   AF-A0A803N1C2-F1
#
_cell.length_a   1.000
_cell.length_b   1.000
_cell.length_c   1.000
_cell.angle_alpha   90.00
_cell.angle_beta   90.00
_cell.angle_gamma   90.00
#
_symmetry.space_group_name_H-M   'P 1'
#
loop_
_entity.id
_entity.type
_entity.pdbx_description
1 polymer ?
#
loop_
_entity_poly.entity_id
_entity_poly.type
_entity_poly.pdbx_seq_one_letter_code
_entity_poly.pdbx_strand_id
1 'polypeptide(L)'
;MPVISSLTSSLRFEFASILSFLPFAPRFFLFEILVRKNVDAKGGEEEDLVTETDRGVLLTKEEQKEVGEIAEELQKYCVNAPVKCPLIFGEWDVVYCSNPTSPGGGYRSAIGRLVFKTNEMIQVIEAPDTVRNKVSFSAFGFLDGEVSLKGKLIALDESWIQVIFEAPELKVGGLEFQYGGQSEVKLQITYVDKKVRLGKGSRGSLFVFQRR
;
A
#
# COMPACT_ATOMS: atom_id res chain seq x y z
N MET A 1 1.61 32.44 30.45
CA MET A 1 1.79 31.01 30.75
C MET A 1 2.10 30.29 29.45
N PRO A 2 3.34 29.82 29.23
CA PRO A 2 3.70 29.11 28.01
C PRO A 2 4.24 27.70 28.33
N VAL A 3 3.48 26.62 28.15
CA VAL A 3 4.05 25.25 28.11
C VAL A 3 3.11 24.31 27.34
N ILE A 4 3.07 24.38 26.00
CA ILE A 4 2.50 23.30 25.16
C ILE A 4 3.42 22.94 23.97
N SER A 5 4.48 23.72 23.67
CA SER A 5 5.30 23.49 22.46
C SER A 5 6.49 22.52 22.63
N SER A 6 6.73 21.93 23.81
CA SER A 6 7.95 21.14 24.07
C SER A 6 7.77 19.62 23.96
N LEU A 7 6.54 19.09 24.02
CA LEU A 7 6.32 17.63 23.99
C LEU A 7 6.26 17.04 22.57
N THR A 8 5.81 17.80 21.58
CA THR A 8 5.84 17.38 20.15
C THR A 8 7.26 17.37 19.57
N SER A 9 8.16 18.17 20.15
CA SER A 9 9.59 18.18 19.80
C SER A 9 10.32 16.94 20.32
N SER A 10 9.92 16.39 21.47
CA SER A 10 10.63 15.28 22.11
C SER A 10 10.40 13.95 21.39
N LEU A 11 9.17 13.68 20.95
CA LEU A 11 8.81 12.46 20.19
C LEU A 11 9.36 12.48 18.75
N ARG A 12 9.44 13.66 18.12
CA ARG A 12 10.10 13.82 16.81
C ARG A 12 11.62 13.61 16.85
N PHE A 13 12.24 13.82 18.01
CA PHE A 13 13.68 13.59 18.21
C PHE A 13 14.02 12.09 18.35
N GLU A 14 13.11 11.26 18.86
CA GLU A 14 13.35 9.81 18.98
C GLU A 14 13.27 9.09 17.63
N PHE A 15 12.32 9.41 16.74
CA PHE A 15 12.24 8.78 15.41
C PHE A 15 13.37 9.19 14.46
N ALA A 16 13.75 10.48 14.43
CA ALA A 16 14.93 10.92 13.67
C ALA A 16 16.22 10.28 14.19
N SER A 17 16.29 9.99 15.51
CA SER A 17 17.38 9.22 16.09
C SER A 17 17.32 7.74 15.67
N ILE A 18 16.14 7.12 15.60
CA ILE A 18 15.98 5.73 15.10
C ILE A 18 16.45 5.61 13.64
N LEU A 19 16.11 6.58 12.78
CA LEU A 19 16.62 6.66 11.39
C LEU A 19 18.15 6.73 11.32
N SER A 20 18.80 7.39 12.30
CA SER A 20 20.27 7.44 12.39
C SER A 20 20.92 6.13 12.89
N PHE A 21 20.13 5.24 13.52
CA PHE A 21 20.52 3.89 13.94
C PHE A 21 20.08 2.78 12.95
N LEU A 22 19.42 3.14 11.84
CA LEU A 22 18.96 2.21 10.81
C LEU A 22 20.00 1.36 10.08
N PRO A 23 21.30 1.71 9.93
CA PRO A 23 22.20 0.82 9.19
C PRO A 23 22.35 -0.58 9.82
N PHE A 24 21.83 -0.80 11.03
CA PHE A 24 21.79 -2.09 11.72
C PHE A 24 20.39 -2.54 12.19
N ALA A 25 19.32 -1.86 11.77
CA ALA A 25 17.97 -2.25 12.19
C ALA A 25 17.56 -3.59 11.54
N PRO A 26 17.19 -4.62 12.32
CA PRO A 26 16.79 -5.90 11.77
C PRO A 26 15.49 -5.75 10.96
N ARG A 27 15.37 -6.50 9.86
CA ARG A 27 14.19 -6.57 8.96
C ARG A 27 12.83 -6.57 9.69
N PHE A 28 12.74 -7.28 10.82
CA PHE A 28 11.53 -7.34 11.64
C PHE A 28 11.14 -5.96 12.17
N PHE A 29 12.10 -5.16 12.63
CA PHE A 29 11.87 -3.82 13.17
C PHE A 29 11.40 -2.83 12.09
N LEU A 30 12.00 -2.88 10.89
CA LEU A 30 11.57 -2.06 9.74
C LEU A 30 10.14 -2.35 9.29
N PHE A 31 9.71 -3.61 9.32
CA PHE A 31 8.33 -3.98 9.06
C PHE A 31 7.37 -3.36 10.08
N GLU A 32 7.70 -3.45 11.36
CA GLU A 32 6.86 -2.87 12.42
C GLU A 32 6.76 -1.34 12.22
N ILE A 33 7.87 -0.61 12.01
CA ILE A 33 7.76 0.84 11.71
C ILE A 33 6.86 1.11 10.49
N LEU A 34 6.97 0.31 9.42
CA LEU A 34 6.20 0.54 8.20
C LEU A 34 4.71 0.19 8.34
N VAL A 35 4.36 -0.83 9.11
CA VAL A 35 3.03 -1.48 9.06
C VAL A 35 2.35 -1.65 10.44
N ARG A 36 3.06 -1.69 11.58
CA ARG A 36 2.45 -1.84 12.92
C ARG A 36 3.39 -1.63 14.13
N LYS A 37 2.85 -1.15 15.25
CA LYS A 37 3.54 -0.98 16.55
C LYS A 37 4.23 -2.22 17.15
N ASN A 38 5.37 -1.99 17.81
CA ASN A 38 5.82 -2.78 18.97
C ASN A 38 5.27 -2.18 20.28
N VAL A 39 4.64 -3.00 21.11
CA VAL A 39 4.26 -2.63 22.49
C VAL A 39 5.44 -2.94 23.40
N ASP A 40 6.06 -1.91 23.99
CA ASP A 40 6.84 -2.06 25.21
C ASP A 40 6.51 -0.94 26.23
N ALA A 41 5.99 -1.39 27.38
CA ALA A 41 5.98 -0.79 28.71
C ALA A 41 5.86 0.75 28.86
N LYS A 42 4.79 1.39 28.38
CA LYS A 42 4.00 2.46 29.05
C LYS A 42 2.97 3.06 28.09
N GLY A 43 1.68 2.84 28.36
CA GLY A 43 0.56 3.14 27.47
C GLY A 43 0.44 4.61 27.02
N GLY A 44 0.92 4.88 25.80
CA GLY A 44 0.53 6.01 24.96
C GLY A 44 0.09 5.49 23.59
N GLU A 45 -0.99 6.05 23.04
CA GLU A 45 -1.50 5.70 21.71
C GLU A 45 -0.53 6.20 20.63
N GLU A 46 0.38 5.34 20.16
CA GLU A 46 1.18 5.55 18.94
C GLU A 46 0.31 5.40 17.66
N GLU A 47 0.66 6.07 16.57
CA GLU A 47 -0.07 6.05 15.29
C GLU A 47 0.70 5.15 14.30
N ASP A 48 0.04 4.24 13.60
CA ASP A 48 0.70 3.44 12.56
C ASP A 48 1.10 4.35 11.37
N LEU A 49 2.28 4.16 10.77
CA LEU A 49 2.79 5.07 9.73
C LEU A 49 1.93 5.09 8.46
N VAL A 50 1.27 3.98 8.11
CA VAL A 50 0.48 3.88 6.87
C VAL A 50 -0.95 3.38 7.04
N THR A 51 -1.25 2.59 8.06
CA THR A 51 -2.63 2.18 8.33
C THR A 51 -3.45 3.37 8.83
N GLU A 52 -4.75 3.38 8.52
CA GLU A 52 -5.66 4.51 8.84
C GLU A 52 -5.36 5.86 8.16
N THR A 53 -4.35 5.93 7.28
CA THR A 53 -3.97 7.17 6.56
C THR A 53 -4.76 7.44 5.26
N ASP A 54 -5.88 6.75 5.04
CA ASP A 54 -6.54 6.64 3.72
C ASP A 54 -5.52 6.29 2.60
N ARG A 55 -4.69 5.27 2.89
CA ARG A 55 -3.67 4.74 1.98
C ARG A 55 -2.61 5.75 1.57
N GLY A 56 -2.16 6.59 2.51
CA GLY A 56 -1.13 7.61 2.34
C GLY A 56 -1.65 8.99 2.00
N VAL A 57 -2.97 9.15 1.83
CA VAL A 57 -3.61 10.45 1.55
C VAL A 57 -3.43 11.45 2.69
N LEU A 58 -3.58 10.99 3.93
CA LEU A 58 -3.58 11.84 5.11
C LEU A 58 -2.16 12.18 5.59
N LEU A 59 -1.14 11.54 4.98
CA LEU A 59 0.25 11.76 5.33
C LEU A 59 0.79 13.08 4.77
N THR A 60 1.55 13.76 5.61
CA THR A 60 2.41 14.90 5.26
C THR A 60 3.55 14.48 4.33
N LYS A 61 4.26 15.45 3.75
CA LYS A 61 5.39 15.16 2.85
C LYS A 61 6.55 14.50 3.59
N GLU A 62 6.74 14.88 4.84
CA GLU A 62 7.77 14.34 5.71
C GLU A 62 7.49 12.87 6.04
N GLU A 63 6.26 12.52 6.40
CA GLU A 63 5.85 11.13 6.65
C GLU A 63 5.91 10.29 5.36
N GLN A 64 5.52 10.85 4.20
CA GLN A 64 5.69 10.15 2.92
C GLN A 64 7.16 9.88 2.59
N LYS A 65 8.07 10.79 2.96
CA LYS A 65 9.52 10.61 2.80
C LYS A 65 10.02 9.49 3.71
N GLU A 66 9.57 9.45 4.96
CA GLU A 66 9.91 8.40 5.92
C GLU A 66 9.46 7.00 5.43
N VAL A 67 8.23 6.88 4.94
CA VAL A 67 7.73 5.64 4.30
C VAL A 67 8.66 5.20 3.16
N GLY A 68 9.14 6.15 2.35
CA GLY A 68 10.07 5.90 1.26
C GLY A 68 11.43 5.39 1.75
N GLU A 69 12.01 6.02 2.77
CA GLU A 69 13.31 5.64 3.35
C GLU A 69 13.27 4.24 3.95
N ILE A 70 12.20 3.90 4.67
CA ILE A 70 11.99 2.56 5.23
C ILE A 70 11.82 1.51 4.13
N ALA A 71 11.08 1.85 3.07
CA ALA A 71 10.90 0.95 1.93
C ALA A 71 12.21 0.68 1.18
N GLU A 72 13.06 1.71 1.02
CA GLU A 72 14.40 1.57 0.44
C GLU A 72 15.33 0.72 1.33
N GLU A 73 15.25 0.85 2.65
CA GLU A 73 16.01 0.01 3.57
C GLU A 73 15.56 -1.45 3.50
N LEU A 74 14.24 -1.72 3.48
CA LEU A 74 13.69 -3.06 3.35
C LEU A 74 14.13 -3.75 2.06
N GLN A 75 14.26 -3.01 0.96
CA GLN A 75 14.70 -3.56 -0.34
C GLN A 75 16.06 -4.27 -0.24
N LYS A 76 16.97 -3.84 0.65
CA LYS A 76 18.28 -4.49 0.85
C LYS A 76 18.17 -5.94 1.36
N TYR A 77 17.02 -6.29 1.95
CA TYR A 77 16.72 -7.62 2.49
C TYR A 77 15.81 -8.46 1.57
N CYS A 78 15.55 -7.99 0.35
CA CYS A 78 14.73 -8.70 -0.61
C CYS A 78 15.42 -10.01 -1.06
N VAL A 79 14.60 -11.00 -1.40
CA VAL A 79 15.08 -12.25 -2.00
C VAL A 79 15.53 -12.00 -3.44
N ASN A 80 16.48 -12.81 -3.92
CA ASN A 80 16.84 -12.81 -5.35
C ASN A 80 15.64 -13.27 -6.19
N ALA A 81 15.42 -12.62 -7.33
CA ALA A 81 14.31 -12.90 -8.25
C ALA A 81 12.93 -12.98 -7.55
N PRO A 82 12.45 -11.90 -6.89
CA PRO A 82 11.22 -11.91 -6.10
C PRO A 82 9.97 -12.30 -6.91
N VAL A 83 9.97 -12.13 -8.23
CA VAL A 83 8.89 -12.58 -9.12
C VAL A 83 8.71 -14.11 -9.14
N LYS A 84 9.75 -14.87 -8.81
CA LYS A 84 9.70 -16.33 -8.69
C LYS A 84 9.38 -16.80 -7.27
N CYS A 85 9.31 -15.89 -6.31
CA CYS A 85 9.07 -16.21 -4.90
C CYS A 85 7.59 -16.59 -4.69
N PRO A 86 7.26 -17.78 -4.16
CA PRO A 86 5.87 -18.17 -3.92
C PRO A 86 5.12 -17.22 -2.96
N LEU A 87 5.85 -16.44 -2.17
CA LEU A 87 5.26 -15.46 -1.27
C LEU A 87 4.50 -14.37 -2.01
N ILE A 88 4.72 -14.12 -3.29
CA ILE A 88 3.92 -13.12 -4.03
C ILE A 88 2.44 -13.50 -4.13
N PHE A 89 2.13 -14.81 -4.12
CA PHE A 89 0.75 -15.31 -4.18
C PHE A 89 0.05 -15.12 -2.85
N GLY A 90 -1.22 -14.73 -2.90
CA GLY A 90 -2.07 -14.48 -1.74
C GLY A 90 -2.94 -13.24 -1.89
N GLU A 91 -3.64 -12.93 -0.81
CA GLU A 91 -4.45 -11.72 -0.67
C GLU A 91 -3.64 -10.62 0.02
N TRP A 92 -3.70 -9.42 -0.55
CA TRP A 92 -2.90 -8.28 -0.14
C TRP A 92 -3.77 -7.04 -0.02
N ASP A 93 -3.86 -6.45 1.16
CA ASP A 93 -4.40 -5.11 1.34
C ASP A 93 -3.42 -4.06 0.83
N VAL A 94 -3.89 -3.15 -0.01
CA VAL A 94 -3.11 -1.98 -0.42
C VAL A 94 -3.21 -0.96 0.70
N VAL A 95 -2.21 -0.93 1.58
CA VAL A 95 -2.23 -0.06 2.78
C VAL A 95 -1.60 1.30 2.54
N TYR A 96 -0.79 1.48 1.50
CA TYR A 96 -0.22 2.77 1.10
C TYR A 96 0.03 2.84 -0.39
N CYS A 97 -0.21 4.02 -0.97
CA CYS A 97 0.41 4.40 -2.23
C CYS A 97 0.85 5.87 -2.23
N SER A 98 2.08 6.14 -2.69
CA SER A 98 2.61 7.50 -2.76
C SER A 98 1.89 8.40 -3.78
N ASN A 99 1.14 7.80 -4.71
CA ASN A 99 0.18 8.51 -5.55
C ASN A 99 -1.21 7.90 -5.36
N PRO A 100 -2.13 8.58 -4.65
CA PRO A 100 -3.45 8.05 -4.31
C PRO A 100 -4.31 7.60 -5.49
N THR A 101 -4.08 8.17 -6.69
CA THR A 101 -4.84 7.84 -7.91
C THR A 101 -4.26 6.65 -8.69
N SER A 102 -3.04 6.21 -8.36
CA SER A 102 -2.40 5.07 -9.01
C SER A 102 -3.20 3.77 -8.76
N PRO A 103 -3.59 3.44 -7.51
CA PRO A 103 -4.60 2.41 -7.27
C PRO A 103 -6.01 3.02 -7.33
N GLY A 104 -6.97 2.34 -7.96
CA GLY A 104 -8.37 2.77 -7.99
C GLY A 104 -8.70 3.96 -8.90
N GLY A 105 -7.72 4.57 -9.59
CA GLY A 105 -7.96 5.52 -10.67
C GLY A 105 -8.81 6.74 -10.27
N GLY A 106 -9.78 7.10 -11.12
CA GLY A 106 -10.65 8.27 -10.91
C GLY A 106 -11.47 8.23 -9.62
N TYR A 107 -11.81 7.04 -9.11
CA TYR A 107 -12.52 6.87 -7.82
C TYR A 107 -11.69 7.38 -6.64
N ARG A 108 -10.36 7.42 -6.79
CA ARG A 108 -9.41 7.88 -5.77
C ARG A 108 -8.92 9.31 -6.00
N SER A 109 -9.47 10.01 -7.01
CA SER A 109 -9.26 11.45 -7.19
C SER A 109 -9.84 12.26 -6.01
N ALA A 110 -9.52 13.55 -5.91
CA ALA A 110 -10.06 14.39 -4.84
C ALA A 110 -11.60 14.40 -4.81
N ILE A 111 -12.24 14.56 -5.97
CA ILE A 111 -13.70 14.50 -6.10
C ILE A 111 -14.21 13.07 -5.91
N GLY A 112 -13.50 12.09 -6.47
CA GLY A 112 -13.82 10.68 -6.33
C GLY A 112 -13.93 10.26 -4.86
N ARG A 113 -12.95 10.62 -4.01
CA ARG A 113 -12.94 10.27 -2.58
C ARG A 113 -14.04 10.98 -1.76
N LEU A 114 -14.50 12.15 -2.21
CA LEU A 114 -15.63 12.83 -1.59
C LEU A 114 -16.95 12.09 -1.82
N VAL A 115 -17.11 11.48 -3.01
CA VAL A 115 -18.35 10.79 -3.41
C VAL A 115 -18.31 9.29 -3.07
N PHE A 116 -17.15 8.67 -3.21
CA PHE A 116 -16.89 7.24 -3.07
C PHE A 116 -15.89 7.01 -1.93
N LYS A 117 -16.41 6.82 -0.72
CA LYS A 117 -15.56 6.45 0.42
C LYS A 117 -15.01 5.06 0.18
N THR A 118 -13.69 4.92 0.06
CA THR A 118 -13.06 3.59 -0.09
C THR A 118 -13.14 2.83 1.24
N ASN A 119 -13.64 1.60 1.19
CA ASN A 119 -13.76 0.72 2.35
C ASN A 119 -12.63 -0.32 2.36
N GLU A 120 -12.46 -1.04 1.25
CA GLU A 120 -11.36 -2.00 1.06
C GLU A 120 -10.67 -1.75 -0.27
N MET A 121 -9.38 -2.10 -0.31
CA MET A 121 -8.57 -2.07 -1.52
C MET A 121 -7.63 -3.26 -1.47
N ILE A 122 -7.95 -4.31 -2.22
CA ILE A 122 -7.33 -5.62 -2.13
C ILE A 122 -6.75 -5.98 -3.49
N GLN A 123 -5.56 -6.56 -3.48
CA GLN A 123 -4.98 -7.27 -4.61
C GLN A 123 -4.85 -8.75 -4.26
N VAL A 124 -5.49 -9.61 -5.04
CA VAL A 124 -5.33 -11.06 -4.96
C VAL A 124 -4.42 -11.50 -6.10
N ILE A 125 -3.37 -12.26 -5.78
CA ILE A 125 -2.48 -12.88 -6.77
C ILE A 125 -2.58 -14.39 -6.58
N GLU A 126 -3.11 -15.07 -7.58
CA GLU A 126 -3.31 -16.51 -7.59
C GLU A 126 -2.35 -17.19 -8.57
N ALA A 127 -1.86 -18.36 -8.18
CA ALA A 127 -1.08 -19.18 -9.07
C ALA A 127 -1.98 -19.72 -10.21
N PRO A 128 -1.47 -19.83 -11.44
CA PRO A 128 -0.09 -19.51 -11.83
C PRO A 128 0.15 -18.02 -12.10
N ASP A 129 -0.86 -17.27 -12.56
CA ASP A 129 -0.67 -15.94 -13.15
C ASP A 129 -1.89 -15.01 -13.02
N THR A 130 -2.88 -15.32 -12.18
CA THR A 130 -4.10 -14.52 -12.12
C THR A 130 -3.99 -13.40 -11.08
N VAL A 131 -4.34 -12.18 -11.47
CA VAL A 131 -4.39 -11.02 -10.56
C VAL A 131 -5.80 -10.47 -10.54
N ARG A 132 -6.30 -10.18 -9.34
CA ARG A 132 -7.56 -9.46 -9.14
C ARG A 132 -7.32 -8.24 -8.27
N ASN A 133 -7.62 -7.05 -8.78
CA ASN A 133 -7.69 -5.85 -7.96
C ASN A 133 -9.16 -5.58 -7.64
N LYS A 134 -9.48 -5.35 -6.37
CA LYS A 134 -10.82 -5.05 -5.90
C LYS A 134 -10.79 -3.78 -5.05
N VAL A 135 -11.72 -2.87 -5.31
CA VAL A 135 -11.94 -1.67 -4.52
C VAL A 135 -13.40 -1.65 -4.12
N SER A 136 -13.70 -1.84 -2.84
CA SER A 136 -15.05 -1.63 -2.31
C SER A 136 -15.19 -0.19 -1.82
N PHE A 137 -16.37 0.39 -2.02
CA PHE A 137 -16.65 1.76 -1.64
C PHE A 137 -18.10 1.93 -1.20
N SER A 138 -18.37 2.97 -0.42
CA SER A 138 -19.72 3.45 -0.15
C SER A 138 -19.94 4.79 -0.86
N ALA A 139 -20.83 4.79 -1.85
CA ALA A 139 -21.27 5.99 -2.55
C ALA A 139 -22.26 6.77 -1.67
N PHE A 140 -22.02 8.08 -1.51
CA PHE A 140 -22.84 8.99 -0.71
C PHE A 140 -23.08 8.53 0.74
N GLY A 141 -22.28 7.58 1.25
CA GLY A 141 -22.37 7.05 2.61
C GLY A 141 -23.46 6.00 2.86
N PHE A 142 -24.23 5.59 1.86
CA PHE A 142 -25.32 4.60 2.06
C PHE A 142 -25.43 3.53 0.96
N LEU A 143 -24.83 3.74 -0.21
CA LEU A 143 -24.92 2.79 -1.31
C LEU A 143 -23.57 2.10 -1.53
N ASP A 144 -23.49 0.83 -1.18
CA ASP A 144 -22.25 0.08 -1.37
C ASP A 144 -22.04 -0.32 -2.83
N GLY A 145 -20.78 -0.29 -3.23
CA GLY A 145 -20.33 -0.68 -4.54
C GLY A 145 -18.92 -1.26 -4.54
N GLU A 146 -18.57 -1.88 -5.64
CA GLU A 146 -17.30 -2.55 -5.85
C GLU A 146 -16.83 -2.38 -7.29
N VAL A 147 -15.57 -1.99 -7.47
CA VAL A 147 -14.87 -2.09 -8.76
C VAL A 147 -13.89 -3.26 -8.68
N SER A 148 -13.96 -4.18 -9.63
CA SER A 148 -13.00 -5.26 -9.81
C SER A 148 -12.32 -5.23 -11.17
N LEU A 149 -11.04 -5.56 -11.18
CA LEU A 149 -10.24 -5.79 -12.38
C LEU A 149 -9.64 -7.18 -12.27
N LYS A 150 -9.85 -8.00 -13.30
CA LYS A 150 -9.18 -9.30 -13.45
C LYS A 150 -8.13 -9.19 -14.53
N GLY A 151 -6.96 -9.78 -14.31
CA GLY A 151 -5.86 -9.70 -15.25
C GLY A 151 -4.89 -10.86 -15.14
N LYS A 152 -3.94 -10.89 -16.08
CA LYS A 152 -2.85 -11.87 -16.13
C LYS A 152 -1.51 -11.21 -15.81
N LEU A 153 -0.78 -11.81 -14.89
CA LEU A 153 0.58 -11.46 -14.50
C LEU A 153 1.58 -12.12 -15.45
N ILE A 154 2.49 -11.31 -15.97
CA ILE A 154 3.58 -11.72 -16.85
C ILE A 154 4.87 -11.27 -16.17
N ALA A 155 5.77 -12.21 -15.91
CA ALA A 155 7.12 -11.90 -15.46
C ALA A 155 7.91 -11.29 -16.65
N LEU A 156 8.36 -10.04 -16.50
CA LEU A 156 9.22 -9.40 -17.52
C LEU A 156 10.68 -9.74 -17.29
N ASP A 157 11.10 -9.74 -16.03
CA ASP A 157 12.43 -10.15 -15.59
C ASP A 157 12.37 -10.71 -14.14
N GLU A 158 13.51 -10.73 -13.45
CA GLU A 158 13.63 -11.25 -12.09
C GLU A 158 12.87 -10.42 -11.03
N SER A 159 12.65 -9.13 -11.28
CA SER A 159 12.03 -8.18 -10.34
C SER A 159 10.78 -7.48 -10.89
N TRP A 160 10.61 -7.41 -12.21
CA TRP A 160 9.50 -6.73 -12.86
C TRP A 160 8.39 -7.68 -13.30
N ILE A 161 7.15 -7.25 -13.03
CA ILE A 161 5.93 -7.86 -13.56
C ILE A 161 5.17 -6.85 -14.43
N GLN A 162 4.45 -7.38 -15.41
CA GLN A 162 3.39 -6.70 -16.12
C GLN A 162 2.07 -7.40 -15.80
N VAL A 163 1.01 -6.64 -15.57
CA VAL A 163 -0.34 -7.18 -15.45
C VAL A 163 -1.19 -6.58 -16.55
N ILE A 164 -1.79 -7.43 -17.37
CA ILE A 164 -2.76 -7.03 -18.39
C ILE A 164 -4.15 -7.30 -17.82
N PHE A 165 -4.88 -6.23 -17.54
CA PHE A 165 -6.24 -6.29 -17.00
C PHE A 165 -7.28 -6.23 -18.12
N GLU A 166 -8.32 -7.03 -17.96
CA GLU A 166 -9.58 -6.96 -18.70
C GLU A 166 -10.35 -5.68 -18.35
N ALA A 167 -11.48 -5.45 -19.01
CA ALA A 167 -12.33 -4.30 -18.71
C ALA A 167 -12.83 -4.38 -17.25
N PRO A 168 -12.79 -3.27 -16.48
CA PRO A 168 -13.28 -3.26 -15.12
C PRO A 168 -14.77 -3.59 -15.02
N GLU A 169 -15.11 -4.33 -13.97
CA GLU A 169 -16.46 -4.65 -13.54
C GLU A 169 -16.85 -3.73 -12.39
N LEU A 170 -18.06 -3.18 -12.44
CA LEU A 170 -18.64 -2.38 -11.39
C LEU A 170 -19.92 -3.04 -10.90
N LYS A 171 -19.98 -3.31 -9.60
CA LYS A 171 -21.15 -3.81 -8.89
C LYS A 171 -21.70 -2.72 -7.98
N VAL A 172 -22.95 -2.32 -8.15
CA VAL A 172 -23.62 -1.32 -7.30
C VAL A 172 -25.10 -1.67 -7.20
N GLY A 173 -25.66 -1.72 -5.99
CA GLY A 173 -27.10 -1.89 -5.78
C GLY A 173 -27.69 -3.16 -6.42
N GLY A 174 -26.91 -4.24 -6.54
CA GLY A 174 -27.32 -5.49 -7.17
C GLY A 174 -27.22 -5.52 -8.71
N LEU A 175 -26.79 -4.41 -9.33
CA LEU A 175 -26.49 -4.36 -10.76
C LEU A 175 -24.99 -4.56 -10.99
N GLU A 176 -24.63 -5.25 -12.06
CA GLU A 176 -23.27 -5.51 -12.49
C GLU A 176 -23.08 -5.06 -13.94
N PHE A 177 -22.04 -4.27 -14.19
CA PHE A 177 -21.76 -3.73 -15.51
C PHE A 177 -20.26 -3.60 -15.75
N GLN A 178 -19.83 -3.81 -16.99
CA GLN A 178 -18.47 -3.58 -17.44
C GLN A 178 -18.33 -2.22 -18.10
N TYR A 179 -17.19 -1.57 -17.93
CA TYR A 179 -16.91 -0.27 -18.53
C TYR A 179 -15.42 -0.11 -18.85
N GLY A 180 -15.09 0.90 -19.64
CA GLY A 180 -13.71 1.15 -20.05
C GLY A 180 -13.21 0.10 -21.03
N GLY A 181 -11.92 -0.23 -20.95
CA GLY A 181 -11.27 -1.21 -21.80
C GLY A 181 -10.11 -1.88 -21.09
N GLN A 182 -9.33 -2.65 -21.84
CA GLN A 182 -8.12 -3.27 -21.31
C GLN A 182 -7.12 -2.22 -20.83
N SER A 183 -6.39 -2.56 -19.78
CA SER A 183 -5.34 -1.71 -19.24
C SER A 183 -4.11 -2.55 -18.89
N GLU A 184 -2.95 -1.90 -18.85
CA GLU A 184 -1.70 -2.56 -18.45
C GLU A 184 -1.02 -1.80 -17.32
N VAL A 185 -0.41 -2.55 -16.41
CA VAL A 185 0.38 -1.99 -15.30
C VAL A 185 1.70 -2.73 -15.24
N LYS A 186 2.79 -1.98 -15.07
CA LYS A 186 4.13 -2.53 -14.79
C LYS A 186 4.54 -2.16 -13.38
N LEU A 187 4.95 -3.16 -12.61
CA LEU A 187 5.35 -3.03 -11.21
C LEU A 187 6.65 -3.80 -10.98
N GLN A 188 7.62 -3.15 -10.34
CA GLN A 188 8.77 -3.83 -9.77
C GLN A 188 8.41 -4.33 -8.38
N ILE A 189 8.66 -5.61 -8.08
CA ILE A 189 8.59 -6.15 -6.72
C ILE A 189 9.93 -5.86 -6.06
N THR A 190 9.95 -4.88 -5.15
CA THR A 190 11.18 -4.43 -4.48
C THR A 190 11.43 -5.18 -3.18
N TYR A 191 10.39 -5.78 -2.60
CA TYR A 191 10.48 -6.58 -1.38
C TYR A 191 9.26 -7.49 -1.23
N VAL A 192 9.43 -8.67 -0.64
CA VAL A 192 8.33 -9.55 -0.25
C VAL A 192 8.70 -10.43 0.95
N ASP A 193 7.77 -10.59 1.89
CA ASP A 193 7.75 -11.65 2.89
C ASP A 193 6.35 -12.16 3.19
N LYS A 194 6.17 -12.79 4.35
CA LYS A 194 4.90 -13.36 4.82
C LYS A 194 3.88 -12.30 5.22
N LYS A 195 4.29 -11.07 5.52
CA LYS A 195 3.45 -9.99 6.06
C LYS A 195 3.36 -8.78 5.14
N VAL A 196 4.42 -8.40 4.44
CA VAL A 196 4.46 -7.21 3.59
C VAL A 196 5.07 -7.52 2.23
N ARG A 197 4.56 -6.84 1.20
CA ARG A 197 5.14 -6.79 -0.13
C ARG A 197 5.23 -5.33 -0.55
N LEU A 198 6.36 -4.96 -1.14
CA LEU A 198 6.59 -3.62 -1.65
C LEU A 198 6.65 -3.65 -3.17
N GLY A 199 6.04 -2.64 -3.78
CA GLY A 199 5.99 -2.49 -5.22
C GLY A 199 6.37 -1.08 -5.64
N LYS A 200 7.08 -0.94 -6.76
CA LYS A 200 7.31 0.35 -7.42
C LYS A 200 6.72 0.32 -8.83
N GLY A 201 5.73 1.17 -9.07
CA GLY A 201 5.15 1.31 -10.41
C GLY A 201 6.16 1.89 -11.40
N SER A 202 5.98 1.60 -12.69
CA SER A 202 6.85 2.16 -13.76
C SER A 202 6.92 3.69 -13.78
N ARG A 203 5.90 4.38 -13.24
CA ARG A 203 5.86 5.84 -13.06
C ARG A 203 6.40 6.33 -11.72
N GLY A 204 7.05 5.46 -10.94
CA GLY A 204 7.71 5.80 -9.68
C GLY A 204 6.84 5.72 -8.42
N SER A 205 5.53 5.46 -8.53
CA SER A 205 4.66 5.30 -7.35
C SER A 205 5.08 4.11 -6.49
N LEU A 206 5.28 4.34 -5.19
CA LEU A 206 5.53 3.31 -4.19
C LEU A 206 4.20 2.73 -3.74
N PHE A 207 4.16 1.42 -3.54
CA PHE A 207 3.03 0.66 -3.01
C PHE A 207 3.50 -0.18 -1.83
N VAL A 208 2.75 -0.13 -0.73
CA VAL A 208 2.92 -1.06 0.40
C VAL A 208 1.67 -1.93 0.46
N PHE A 209 1.91 -3.24 0.41
CA PHE A 209 0.89 -4.27 0.49
C PHE A 209 1.04 -5.03 1.79
N GLN A 210 -0.02 -5.13 2.58
CA GLN A 210 -0.06 -5.95 3.79
C GLN A 210 -0.79 -7.26 3.50
N ARG A 211 -0.24 -8.38 3.97
CA ARG A 211 -0.85 -9.71 3.84
C ARG A 211 -2.14 -9.77 4.67
N ARG A 212 -3.20 -10.33 4.09
CA ARG A 212 -4.44 -10.67 4.80
C ARG A 212 -4.40 -12.06 5.42
#